data_AF-A0A8T5DQ14-F1
#
_entry.id   AF-A0A8T5DQ14-F1
#
_cell.length_a   1.000
_cell.length_b   1.000
_cell.length_c   1.000
_cell.angle_alpha   90.00
_cell.angle_beta   90.00
_cell.angle_gamma   90.00
#
_symmetry.space_group_name_H-M   'P 1'
#
loop_
_entity.id
_entity.type
_entity.pdbx_description
1 polymer ?
#
loop_
_entity_poly.entity_id
_entity_poly.type
_entity_poly.pdbx_seq_one_letter_code
_entity_poly.pdbx_strand_id
1 'polypeptide(L)'
;MFEYYATGKSLPNHVKYIIMAMVGVMTTISAYLVWYVSTKGDGTLFETDSWNGADKYAMGSITILFIGLLGMIYIKYFVNTRNFSQS
;
A
#
# COMPACT_ATOMS: atom_id res chain seq x y z
N MET A 1 -15.63 25.36 15.58
CA MET A 1 -15.70 24.32 14.54
C MET A 1 -15.02 24.74 13.26
N PHE A 2 -15.29 25.93 12.72
CA PHE A 2 -14.61 26.44 11.52
C PHE A 2 -13.08 26.53 11.65
N GLU A 3 -12.51 27.02 12.77
CA GLU A 3 -11.04 26.99 12.97
C GLU A 3 -10.44 25.58 12.86
N TYR A 4 -11.13 24.53 13.31
CA TYR A 4 -10.57 23.18 13.30
C TYR A 4 -10.33 22.66 11.88
N TYR A 5 -11.19 23.06 10.93
CA TYR A 5 -11.10 22.70 9.51
C TYR A 5 -10.40 23.77 8.66
N ALA A 6 -10.40 25.04 9.09
CA ALA A 6 -9.76 26.15 8.37
C ALA A 6 -8.24 26.23 8.56
N THR A 7 -7.70 25.68 9.65
CA THR A 7 -6.26 25.80 9.99
C THR A 7 -5.34 24.79 9.27
N GLY A 8 -5.79 24.05 8.24
CA GLY A 8 -4.91 23.13 7.49
C GLY A 8 -4.25 22.08 8.41
N LYS A 9 -5.02 21.57 9.36
CA LYS A 9 -4.54 20.93 10.58
C LYS A 9 -3.76 19.63 10.26
N SER A 10 -2.42 19.69 10.37
CA SER A 10 -1.44 18.57 10.22
C SER A 10 -1.88 17.25 10.87
N LEU A 11 -1.72 16.10 10.22
CA LEU A 11 -2.34 14.84 10.68
C LEU A 11 -1.75 14.36 12.04
N PRO A 12 -2.53 13.85 13.01
CA PRO A 12 -1.96 13.24 14.21
C PRO A 12 -1.13 11.99 13.86
N ASN A 13 -0.05 11.72 14.61
CA ASN A 13 0.85 10.59 14.33
C ASN A 13 0.13 9.23 14.23
N HIS A 14 -0.78 8.93 15.16
CA HIS A 14 -1.49 7.64 15.17
C HIS A 14 -2.32 7.45 13.88
N VAL A 15 -2.98 8.51 13.41
CA VAL A 15 -3.76 8.46 12.16
C VAL A 15 -2.84 8.26 10.96
N LYS A 16 -1.65 8.87 10.96
CA LYS A 16 -0.67 8.65 9.88
C LYS A 16 -0.26 7.19 9.76
N TYR A 17 0.00 6.52 10.88
CA TYR A 17 0.30 5.09 10.89
C TYR A 17 -0.88 4.24 10.40
N ILE A 18 -2.12 4.61 10.75
CA ILE A 18 -3.33 3.93 10.26
C ILE A 18 -3.44 4.06 8.73
N ILE A 19 -3.24 5.26 8.17
CA ILE A 19 -3.30 5.45 6.72
C ILE A 19 -2.20 4.64 6.02
N MET A 20 -0.97 4.66 6.54
CA MET A 20 0.11 3.84 5.98
C MET A 20 -0.23 2.34 6.03
N ALA A 21 -0.81 1.87 7.13
CA ALA A 21 -1.26 0.48 7.27
C ALA A 21 -2.36 0.13 6.26
N MET A 22 -3.35 1.02 6.06
CA MET A 22 -4.41 0.81 5.07
C MET A 22 -3.87 0.75 3.65
N VAL A 23 -2.93 1.64 3.29
CA VAL A 23 -2.25 1.61 1.99
C VAL A 23 -1.49 0.29 1.83
N GLY A 24 -0.77 -0.15 2.87
CA GLY A 24 -0.08 -1.45 2.88
C GLY A 24 -1.04 -2.61 2.60
N VAL A 25 -2.13 -2.73 3.37
CA VAL A 25 -3.13 -3.80 3.23
C VAL A 25 -3.74 -3.79 1.83
N MET A 26 -4.20 -2.63 1.34
CA MET A 26 -4.80 -2.51 0.02
C MET A 26 -3.81 -2.89 -1.10
N THR A 27 -2.55 -2.47 -0.96
CA THR A 27 -1.49 -2.80 -1.92
C THR A 27 -1.22 -4.30 -1.93
N THR A 28 -1.09 -4.93 -0.76
CA THR A 28 -0.82 -6.37 -0.66
C THR A 28 -1.96 -7.20 -1.25
N ILE A 29 -3.22 -6.87 -0.93
CA ILE A 29 -4.38 -7.56 -1.49
C ILE A 29 -4.40 -7.39 -3.03
N SER A 30 -4.18 -6.18 -3.51
CA SER A 30 -4.18 -5.90 -4.96
C SER A 30 -3.07 -6.66 -5.69
N ALA A 31 -1.85 -6.64 -5.15
CA ALA A 31 -0.72 -7.37 -5.72
C ALA A 31 -0.95 -8.89 -5.70
N TYR A 32 -1.52 -9.42 -4.62
CA TYR A 32 -1.84 -10.84 -4.52
C TYR A 32 -2.90 -11.27 -5.55
N LEU A 33 -3.98 -10.50 -5.71
CA LEU A 33 -5.03 -10.83 -6.69
C LEU A 33 -4.49 -10.76 -8.13
N VAL A 34 -3.69 -9.75 -8.44
CA VAL A 34 -3.05 -9.63 -9.76
C VAL A 34 -2.09 -10.78 -10.00
N TRP A 35 -1.27 -11.14 -9.01
CA TRP A 35 -0.38 -12.29 -9.12
C TRP A 35 -1.18 -13.61 -9.28
N TYR A 36 -2.25 -13.77 -8.52
CA TYR A 36 -3.10 -14.97 -8.54
C TYR A 36 -3.74 -15.17 -9.91
N VAL A 37 -4.30 -14.11 -10.51
CA VAL A 37 -4.96 -14.19 -11.82
C VAL A 37 -3.96 -14.19 -12.97
N SER A 38 -2.95 -13.30 -12.91
CA SER A 38 -2.09 -13.02 -14.07
C SER A 38 -0.81 -13.85 -14.10
N THR A 39 -0.29 -14.31 -12.97
CA THR A 39 0.99 -15.05 -12.90
C THR A 39 0.79 -16.52 -12.59
N LYS A 40 0.06 -16.83 -11.51
CA LYS A 40 -0.21 -18.22 -11.12
C LYS A 40 -1.12 -18.92 -12.14
N GLY A 41 -2.22 -18.27 -12.52
CA GLY A 41 -3.24 -18.88 -13.39
C GLY A 41 -3.76 -20.19 -12.78
N ASP A 42 -3.79 -21.25 -13.60
CA ASP A 42 -4.22 -22.60 -13.19
C ASP A 42 -3.11 -23.43 -12.49
N GLY A 43 -1.92 -22.88 -12.31
CA GLY A 43 -0.80 -23.56 -11.67
C GLY A 43 -1.00 -23.81 -10.16
N THR A 44 -0.20 -24.70 -9.59
CA THR A 44 -0.20 -24.96 -8.14
C THR A 44 0.69 -23.97 -7.40
N LEU A 45 0.37 -23.64 -6.14
CA LEU A 45 1.10 -22.62 -5.37
C LEU A 45 2.58 -22.96 -5.13
N PHE A 46 2.89 -24.26 -4.98
CA PHE A 46 4.22 -24.74 -4.58
C PHE A 46 5.08 -25.20 -5.77
N GLU A 47 4.52 -25.28 -6.98
CA GLU A 47 5.26 -25.62 -8.19
C GLU A 47 5.31 -24.41 -9.10
N THR A 48 6.37 -23.61 -9.00
CA THR A 48 6.57 -22.41 -9.82
C THR A 48 6.62 -22.70 -11.32
N ASP A 49 7.04 -23.92 -11.70
CA ASP A 49 7.10 -24.36 -13.09
C ASP A 49 5.70 -24.67 -13.68
N SER A 50 4.70 -24.86 -12.82
CA SER A 50 3.31 -25.06 -13.24
C SER A 50 2.57 -23.76 -13.54
N TRP A 51 3.16 -22.60 -13.19
CA TRP A 51 2.52 -21.30 -13.36
C TRP A 51 2.44 -20.95 -14.84
N ASN A 52 1.22 -20.86 -15.35
CA ASN A 52 0.94 -20.61 -16.76
C ASN A 52 0.15 -19.31 -16.99
N GLY A 53 0.21 -18.37 -16.04
CA GLY A 53 -0.42 -17.07 -16.20
C GLY A 53 0.20 -16.24 -17.32
N ALA A 54 -0.58 -15.31 -17.87
CA ALA A 54 -0.15 -14.43 -18.96
C ALA A 54 1.08 -13.56 -18.62
N ASP A 55 1.24 -13.19 -17.35
CA ASP A 55 2.38 -12.44 -16.81
C ASP A 55 3.37 -13.38 -16.10
N LYS A 56 4.24 -14.01 -16.89
CA LYS A 56 5.26 -14.97 -16.42
C LYS A 56 6.24 -14.38 -15.38
N TYR A 57 6.50 -13.08 -15.42
CA TYR A 57 7.47 -12.43 -14.54
C TYR A 57 6.82 -11.69 -13.36
N ALA A 58 5.49 -11.80 -13.21
CA ALA A 58 4.74 -11.12 -12.17
C ALA A 58 4.92 -9.59 -12.15
N MET A 59 5.31 -8.99 -13.28
CA MET A 59 5.66 -7.57 -13.39
C MET A 59 4.51 -6.66 -12.94
N GLY A 60 3.25 -7.07 -13.18
CA GLY A 60 2.08 -6.34 -12.71
C GLY A 60 2.01 -6.29 -11.18
N SER A 61 2.15 -7.45 -10.52
CA SER A 61 2.12 -7.53 -9.05
C SER A 61 3.31 -6.82 -8.40
N ILE A 62 4.51 -6.93 -9.00
CA ILE A 62 5.73 -6.27 -8.53
C ILE A 62 5.57 -4.74 -8.60
N THR A 63 4.99 -4.23 -9.70
CA THR A 63 4.75 -2.80 -9.86
C THR A 63 3.78 -2.27 -8.82
N ILE A 64 2.71 -3.02 -8.51
CA ILE A 64 1.75 -2.63 -7.46
C ILE A 64 2.46 -2.53 -6.11
N LEU A 65 3.26 -3.54 -5.74
CA LEU A 65 4.03 -3.52 -4.49
C LEU A 65 5.01 -2.34 -4.45
N PHE A 66 5.69 -2.06 -5.56
CA PHE A 66 6.64 -0.96 -5.67
C PHE A 66 5.97 0.40 -5.51
N ILE A 67 4.88 0.66 -6.22
CA ILE A 67 4.13 1.92 -6.13
C ILE A 67 3.47 2.08 -4.76
N GLY A 68 2.91 1.00 -4.18
CA GLY A 68 2.35 1.06 -2.83
C GLY A 68 3.41 1.35 -1.75
N LEU A 69 4.62 0.81 -1.90
CA LEU A 69 5.76 1.15 -1.05
C LEU A 69 6.15 2.62 -1.19
N LEU A 70 6.25 3.13 -2.43
CA LEU A 70 6.50 4.55 -2.67
C LEU A 70 5.40 5.43 -2.08
N GLY A 71 4.13 5.02 -2.16
CA GLY A 71 3.01 5.70 -1.51
C GLY A 71 3.16 5.79 0.01
N MET A 72 3.57 4.70 0.67
CA MET A 72 3.85 4.70 2.10
C MET A 72 5.04 5.61 2.47
N ILE A 73 6.11 5.59 1.68
CA ILE A 73 7.28 6.47 1.84
C ILE A 73 6.85 7.94 1.69
N TYR A 74 6.05 8.24 0.66
CA TYR A 74 5.53 9.58 0.44
C TYR A 74 4.73 10.07 1.65
N ILE A 75 3.81 9.25 2.17
CA ILE A 75 3.05 9.58 3.38
C ILE A 75 4.01 9.84 4.55
N LYS A 76 5.01 8.98 4.75
CA LYS A 76 5.97 9.10 5.85
C LYS A 76 6.75 10.42 5.82
N TYR A 77 7.27 10.83 4.66
CA TYR A 77 8.17 12.00 4.57
C TYR A 77 7.46 13.33 4.27
N PHE A 78 6.40 13.31 3.45
CA PHE A 78 5.76 14.53 2.98
C PHE A 78 4.53 14.95 3.79
N VAL A 79 3.92 14.03 4.58
CA VAL A 79 2.78 14.40 5.42
C VAL A 79 3.25 14.99 6.74
N ASN A 80 2.98 16.29 6.91
CA ASN A 80 3.20 17.01 8.16
C ASN A 80 2.37 16.39 9.29
N THR A 81 3.06 15.98 10.34
CA THR A 81 2.45 15.45 11.55
C THR A 81 2.59 16.37 12.73
N ARG A 82 1.60 16.35 13.61
CA ARG A 82 1.74 16.97 14.94
C ARG A 82 1.80 15.91 16.03
N ASN A 83 2.75 16.08 16.93
CA ASN A 83 2.84 15.30 18.15
C ASN A 83 1.78 15.81 19.13
N PHE A 84 0.94 14.92 19.64
CA PHE A 84 0.05 15.21 20.77
C PHE A 84 0.89 15.16 22.06
N SER A 85 1.79 16.14 22.23
CA SER A 85 2.59 16.32 23.44
C SER A 85 2.86 17.80 23.64
N GLN A 86 1.78 18.56 23.80
CA GLN A 86 1.75 19.90 24.38
C GLN A 86 0.40 20.05 25.09
N SER A 87 0.33 19.52 26.32
CA SER A 87 -0.64 19.90 27.36
C SER A 87 0.09 19.85 28.68
#